data_AF-A0A2P5CQL9-F1
#
_entry.id   AF-A0A2P5CQL9-F1
#
_cell.length_a   1.000
_cell.length_b   1.000
_cell.length_c   1.000
_cell.angle_alpha   90.00
_cell.angle_beta   90.00
_cell.angle_gamma   90.00
#
_symmetry.space_group_name_H-M   'P 1'
#
loop_
_entity.id
_entity.type
_entity.pdbx_description
1 polymer ?
#
loop_
_entity_poly.entity_id
_entity_poly.type
_entity_poly.pdbx_seq_one_letter_code
_entity_poly.pdbx_strand_id
1 'polypeptide(L)'
;MVDAFLKLVFENMNSLVQKEFGLLCGVNKEMEKLCSTLSTIRAVLEDAEEKQLNDGAIKNWLHKLSDASHVLDDILDDCAMESSRLEYERQDSVWKLKVRFSFLFRLNPMSTLRRRKIAKRMKEVGDRLDEIANERSKFHLRELVGYQRQIQGKEGRQTGSIVTQPQVYGREED
;
A
#
# COMPACT_ATOMS: atom_id res chain seq x y z
N MET A 1 5.37 5.94 10.79
CA MET A 1 5.11 6.68 9.51
C MET A 1 5.03 5.71 8.35
N VAL A 2 5.88 4.68 8.36
CA VAL A 2 5.89 3.60 7.38
C VAL A 2 4.59 2.77 7.47
N ASP A 3 4.02 2.62 8.66
CA ASP A 3 2.72 1.95 8.89
C ASP A 3 1.54 2.54 8.10
N ALA A 4 1.33 3.86 8.19
CA ALA A 4 0.21 4.51 7.50
C ALA A 4 0.32 4.43 5.97
N PHE A 5 1.53 4.59 5.43
CA PHE A 5 1.79 4.47 3.99
C PHE A 5 1.56 3.04 3.50
N LEU A 6 2.12 2.03 4.19
CA LEU A 6 1.92 0.63 3.86
C LEU A 6 0.46 0.22 3.89
N LYS A 7 -0.31 0.75 4.85
CA LYS A 7 -1.75 0.52 4.92
C LYS A 7 -2.46 1.05 3.68
N LEU A 8 -2.11 2.24 3.19
CA LEU A 8 -2.67 2.81 1.96
C LEU A 8 -2.34 1.95 0.74
N VAL A 9 -1.06 1.56 0.57
CA VAL A 9 -0.63 0.68 -0.52
C VAL A 9 -1.40 -0.64 -0.51
N PHE A 10 -1.60 -1.23 0.67
CA PHE A 10 -2.37 -2.46 0.85
C PHE A 10 -3.85 -2.29 0.48
N GLU A 11 -4.47 -1.18 0.86
CA GLU A 11 -5.86 -0.86 0.51
C GLU A 11 -6.03 -0.65 -1.01
N ASN A 12 -5.12 0.11 -1.63
CA ASN A 12 -5.07 0.31 -3.08
C ASN A 12 -4.96 -1.03 -3.82
N MET A 13 -4.05 -1.89 -3.35
CA MET A 13 -3.84 -3.20 -3.93
C MET A 13 -5.07 -4.10 -3.83
N ASN A 14 -5.72 -4.16 -2.67
CA ASN A 14 -6.97 -4.90 -2.49
C ASN A 14 -8.09 -4.37 -3.40
N SER A 15 -8.17 -3.04 -3.59
CA SER A 15 -9.13 -2.44 -4.52
C SER A 15 -8.89 -2.90 -5.96
N LEU A 16 -7.62 -2.94 -6.42
CA LEU A 16 -7.29 -3.40 -7.77
C LEU A 16 -7.59 -4.89 -7.97
N VAL A 17 -7.36 -5.72 -6.95
CA VAL A 17 -7.76 -7.14 -6.97
C VAL A 17 -9.27 -7.28 -7.08
N GLN A 18 -10.05 -6.54 -6.28
CA GLN A 18 -11.52 -6.55 -6.35
C GLN A 18 -12.08 -6.10 -7.70
N LYS A 19 -11.37 -5.22 -8.41
CA LYS A 19 -11.71 -4.77 -9.77
C LYS A 19 -11.25 -5.73 -10.86
N GLU A 20 -10.77 -6.93 -10.51
CA GLU A 20 -10.27 -7.94 -11.43
C GLU A 20 -9.13 -7.44 -12.35
N PHE A 21 -8.38 -6.42 -11.91
CA PHE A 21 -7.31 -5.83 -12.72
C PHE A 21 -6.22 -6.85 -13.03
N GLY A 22 -5.93 -7.72 -12.06
CA GLY A 22 -5.02 -8.85 -12.23
C GLY A 22 -5.38 -9.70 -13.45
N LEU A 23 -6.66 -9.87 -13.77
CA LEU A 23 -7.10 -10.61 -14.95
C LEU A 23 -6.88 -9.83 -16.25
N LEU A 24 -7.09 -8.50 -16.24
CA LEU A 24 -6.87 -7.64 -17.41
C LEU A 24 -5.40 -7.58 -17.83
N CYS A 25 -4.50 -7.59 -16.84
CA CYS A 25 -3.06 -7.49 -17.05
C CYS A 25 -2.32 -8.83 -16.98
N GLY A 26 -3.00 -9.93 -16.64
CA GLY A 26 -2.40 -11.24 -16.50
C GLY A 26 -1.46 -11.38 -15.30
N VAL A 27 -1.71 -10.61 -14.24
CA VAL A 27 -0.90 -10.52 -13.01
C VAL A 27 -1.68 -10.91 -11.75
N ASN A 28 -2.83 -11.58 -11.91
CA ASN A 28 -3.71 -11.88 -10.78
C ASN A 28 -3.03 -12.71 -9.69
N LYS A 29 -2.23 -13.70 -10.10
CA LYS A 29 -1.50 -14.57 -9.17
C LYS A 29 -0.43 -13.80 -8.41
N GLU A 30 0.30 -12.92 -9.10
CA GLU A 30 1.31 -12.06 -8.51
C GLU A 30 0.68 -11.09 -7.50
N MET A 31 -0.48 -10.51 -7.83
CA MET A 31 -1.23 -9.65 -6.92
C MET A 31 -1.75 -10.40 -5.69
N GLU A 32 -2.34 -11.59 -5.85
CA GLU A 32 -2.79 -12.39 -4.71
C GLU A 32 -1.63 -12.77 -3.77
N LYS A 33 -0.50 -13.22 -4.34
CA LYS A 33 0.72 -13.53 -3.56
C LYS A 33 1.17 -12.31 -2.79
N LEU A 34 1.24 -11.16 -3.45
CA LEU A 34 1.76 -9.94 -2.86
C LEU A 34 0.82 -9.37 -1.77
N CYS A 35 -0.51 -9.50 -1.91
CA CYS A 35 -1.46 -9.19 -0.83
C CYS A 35 -1.20 -10.05 0.40
N SER A 36 -0.93 -11.35 0.21
CA SER A 36 -0.59 -12.26 1.32
C SER A 36 0.71 -11.83 2.01
N THR A 37 1.76 -11.56 1.25
CA THR A 37 3.06 -11.09 1.77
C THR A 37 2.95 -9.76 2.53
N LEU A 38 2.20 -8.79 2.01
CA LEU A 38 1.99 -7.51 2.71
C LEU A 38 1.19 -7.70 4.00
N SER A 39 0.22 -8.63 4.02
CA SER A 39 -0.55 -8.95 5.22
C SER A 39 0.34 -9.51 6.33
N THR A 40 1.28 -10.39 6.00
CA THR A 40 2.21 -10.97 6.98
C THR A 40 3.21 -9.95 7.52
N ILE A 41 3.69 -9.04 6.67
CA ILE A 41 4.54 -7.92 7.08
C ILE A 41 3.78 -6.96 8.01
N ARG A 42 2.53 -6.62 7.66
CA ARG A 42 1.69 -5.72 8.46
C ARG A 42 1.46 -6.23 9.88
N ALA A 43 1.36 -7.54 10.07
CA ALA A 43 1.15 -8.15 11.39
C ALA A 43 2.28 -7.86 12.40
N VAL A 44 3.49 -7.53 11.92
CA VAL A 44 4.66 -7.24 12.76
C VAL A 44 5.16 -5.80 12.67
N LEU A 45 4.50 -4.98 11.84
CA LEU A 45 5.00 -3.66 11.49
C LEU A 45 5.04 -2.71 12.69
N GLU A 46 4.05 -2.78 13.57
CA GLU A 46 4.01 -1.95 14.79
C GLU A 46 5.16 -2.31 15.77
N ASP A 47 5.40 -3.60 16.02
CA ASP A 47 6.52 -4.04 16.88
C ASP A 47 7.88 -3.69 16.26
N ALA A 48 7.99 -3.73 14.93
CA ALA A 48 9.17 -3.28 14.22
C ALA A 48 9.39 -1.76 14.32
N GLU A 49 8.34 -0.94 14.14
CA GLU A 49 8.44 0.53 14.27
C GLU A 49 8.82 0.95 15.71
N GLU A 50 8.37 0.22 16.74
CA GLU A 50 8.77 0.47 18.13
C GLU A 50 10.25 0.12 18.38
N LYS A 51 10.73 -1.01 17.84
CA LYS A 51 12.10 -1.50 18.04
C LYS A 51 13.15 -0.79 17.18
N GLN A 52 12.76 -0.09 16.10
CA GLN A 52 13.68 0.58 15.18
C GLN A 52 14.59 1.62 15.85
N LEU A 53 14.16 2.18 16.99
CA LEU A 53 14.92 3.20 17.73
C LEU A 53 16.18 2.62 18.38
N ASN A 54 16.14 1.33 18.72
CA ASN A 54 17.20 0.65 19.46
C ASN A 54 17.95 -0.38 18.60
N ASP A 55 17.40 -0.79 17.46
CA ASP A 55 17.97 -1.81 16.59
C ASP A 55 18.15 -1.27 15.14
N GLY A 56 19.41 -1.08 14.75
CA GLY A 56 19.77 -0.61 13.43
C GLY A 56 19.45 -1.60 12.30
N ALA A 57 19.41 -2.91 12.59
CA ALA A 57 19.06 -3.91 11.59
C ALA A 57 17.56 -3.90 11.30
N ILE A 58 16.70 -3.71 12.32
CA ILE A 58 15.26 -3.49 12.14
C ILE A 58 15.01 -2.17 11.38
N LYS A 59 15.75 -1.10 11.69
CA LYS A 59 15.66 0.16 10.95
C LYS A 59 16.00 -0.02 9.46
N ASN A 60 17.07 -0.76 9.15
CA ASN A 60 17.44 -1.08 7.77
C ASN A 60 16.37 -1.93 7.06
N TRP A 61 15.81 -2.92 7.76
CA TRP A 61 14.73 -3.74 7.25
C TRP A 61 13.47 -2.92 6.90
N LEU A 62 13.06 -2.01 7.79
CA LEU A 62 11.96 -1.07 7.54
C LEU A 62 12.24 -0.12 6.37
N HIS A 63 13.50 0.30 6.20
CA HIS A 63 13.90 1.13 5.05
C HIS A 63 13.73 0.37 3.73
N LYS A 64 14.25 -0.87 3.64
CA LYS A 64 14.06 -1.74 2.46
C LYS A 64 12.59 -1.95 2.14
N LEU A 65 11.78 -2.17 3.18
CA LEU A 65 10.34 -2.33 3.05
C LEU A 65 9.68 -1.07 2.48
N SER A 66 10.03 0.10 3.01
CA SER A 66 9.55 1.39 2.51
C SER A 66 9.90 1.58 1.03
N ASP A 67 11.15 1.33 0.65
CA ASP A 67 11.61 1.44 -0.74
C ASP A 67 10.83 0.53 -1.68
N ALA A 68 10.65 -0.74 -1.31
CA ALA A 68 9.90 -1.68 -2.12
C ALA A 68 8.42 -1.30 -2.23
N SER A 69 7.86 -0.69 -1.18
CA SER A 69 6.46 -0.26 -1.14
C SER A 69 6.22 0.97 -2.00
N HIS A 70 7.17 1.91 -2.08
CA HIS A 70 7.10 3.01 -3.05
C HIS A 70 7.14 2.51 -4.49
N VAL A 71 8.04 1.57 -4.80
CA VAL A 71 8.07 0.96 -6.14
C VAL A 71 6.77 0.23 -6.46
N LEU A 72 6.15 -0.42 -5.47
CA LEU A 72 4.85 -1.05 -5.63
C LEU A 72 3.75 -0.02 -5.91
N ASP A 73 3.69 1.06 -5.13
CA ASP A 73 2.73 2.16 -5.31
C ASP A 73 2.78 2.72 -6.74
N ASP A 74 3.98 3.01 -7.25
CA ASP A 74 4.20 3.44 -8.64
C ASP A 74 3.64 2.43 -9.67
N ILE A 75 3.74 1.13 -9.39
CA ILE A 75 3.20 0.08 -10.27
C ILE A 75 1.68 0.03 -10.16
N LEU A 76 1.10 0.21 -8.97
CA LEU A 76 -0.36 0.25 -8.78
C LEU A 76 -0.97 1.47 -9.50
N ASP A 77 -0.28 2.61 -9.56
CA ASP A 77 -0.68 3.78 -10.34
C ASP A 77 -0.66 3.49 -11.85
N ASP A 78 0.41 2.87 -12.36
CA ASP A 78 0.47 2.41 -13.75
C ASP A 78 -0.67 1.43 -14.07
N CYS A 79 -1.02 0.56 -13.11
CA CYS A 79 -2.14 -0.35 -13.23
C CYS A 79 -3.47 0.42 -13.37
N ALA A 80 -3.74 1.35 -12.46
CA ALA A 80 -4.95 2.16 -12.48
C ALA A 80 -5.06 2.95 -13.81
N MET A 81 -3.96 3.55 -14.27
CA MET A 81 -3.90 4.28 -15.53
C MET A 81 -4.23 3.40 -16.74
N GLU A 82 -3.64 2.20 -16.83
CA GLU A 82 -3.95 1.26 -17.90
C GLU A 82 -5.41 0.81 -17.85
N SER A 83 -5.99 0.64 -16.66
CA SER A 83 -7.42 0.29 -16.49
C SER A 83 -8.32 1.38 -17.07
N SER A 84 -8.09 2.63 -16.66
CA SER A 84 -8.87 3.77 -17.16
C SER A 84 -8.73 3.93 -18.68
N ARG A 85 -7.55 3.65 -19.25
CA ARG A 85 -7.39 3.68 -20.70
C ARG A 85 -8.20 2.60 -21.40
N LEU A 86 -8.21 1.36 -20.88
CA LEU A 86 -9.00 0.28 -21.46
C LEU A 86 -10.51 0.56 -21.37
N GLU A 87 -10.96 1.18 -20.29
CA GLU A 87 -12.36 1.61 -20.14
C GLU A 87 -12.72 2.70 -21.15
N TYR A 88 -11.85 3.71 -21.32
CA TYR A 88 -12.02 4.76 -22.32
C TYR A 88 -12.03 4.18 -23.74
N GLU A 89 -11.07 3.33 -24.10
CA GLU A 89 -11.02 2.68 -25.42
C GLU A 89 -12.28 1.84 -25.69
N ARG A 90 -12.82 1.14 -24.68
CA ARG A 90 -14.10 0.40 -24.80
C ARG A 90 -15.27 1.34 -25.04
N GLN A 91 -15.39 2.42 -24.26
CA GLN A 91 -16.43 3.42 -24.45
C GLN A 91 -16.27 4.11 -25.82
N ASP A 92 -15.04 4.27 -26.28
CA ASP A 92 -14.72 4.91 -27.56
C ASP A 92 -15.22 4.09 -28.77
N SER A 93 -15.03 2.77 -28.71
CA SER A 93 -15.61 1.85 -29.71
C SER A 93 -17.13 1.88 -29.79
N VAL A 94 -17.81 2.11 -28.66
CA VAL A 94 -19.28 2.06 -28.61
C VAL A 94 -19.89 3.20 -29.42
N TRP A 95 -19.24 4.37 -29.45
CA TRP A 95 -19.68 5.49 -30.29
C TRP A 95 -19.17 5.41 -31.74
N LYS A 96 -18.04 4.73 -32.00
CA LYS A 96 -17.43 4.70 -33.33
C LYS A 96 -17.89 3.60 -34.28
N LEU A 97 -18.41 2.43 -33.88
CA LEU A 97 -19.05 1.49 -34.81
C LEU A 97 -19.71 0.30 -34.09
N LYS A 98 -21.04 0.17 -34.20
CA LYS A 98 -21.83 -0.99 -33.74
C LYS A 98 -21.61 -2.23 -34.61
N VAL A 99 -20.39 -2.59 -35.01
CA VAL A 99 -20.13 -3.86 -35.72
C VAL A 99 -18.69 -4.35 -35.49
N ARG A 100 -18.55 -5.49 -34.80
CA ARG A 100 -17.46 -6.49 -34.88
C ARG A 100 -16.10 -6.35 -34.16
N PHE A 101 -15.78 -5.28 -33.44
CA PHE A 101 -14.38 -5.11 -32.94
C PHE A 101 -14.14 -5.28 -31.43
N SER A 102 -15.11 -5.73 -30.62
CA SER A 102 -14.94 -5.87 -29.15
C SER A 102 -13.76 -6.77 -28.72
N PHE A 103 -13.30 -7.66 -29.60
CA PHE A 103 -12.17 -8.56 -29.34
C PHE A 103 -10.80 -7.98 -29.76
N LEU A 104 -10.77 -6.94 -30.60
CA LEU A 104 -9.55 -6.45 -31.25
C LEU A 104 -8.78 -5.42 -30.38
N PHE A 105 -9.41 -4.85 -29.35
CA PHE A 105 -8.71 -4.08 -28.32
C PHE A 105 -7.65 -4.89 -27.56
N ARG A 106 -7.87 -6.20 -27.42
CA ARG A 106 -6.88 -7.11 -26.83
C ARG A 106 -5.66 -7.35 -27.72
N LEU A 107 -5.74 -6.98 -29.00
CA LEU A 107 -4.73 -7.22 -30.04
C LEU A 107 -3.92 -5.97 -30.40
N ASN A 108 -4.13 -4.83 -29.73
CA ASN A 108 -3.26 -3.66 -29.88
C ASN A 108 -1.83 -3.99 -29.35
N PRO A 109 -0.80 -4.02 -30.21
CA PRO A 109 0.56 -4.38 -29.79
C PRO A 109 1.07 -3.48 -28.65
N MET A 110 0.74 -2.20 -28.67
CA MET A 110 1.17 -1.26 -27.62
C MET A 110 0.51 -1.54 -26.27
N SER A 111 -0.76 -1.93 -26.24
CA SER A 111 -1.44 -2.29 -24.98
C SER A 111 -0.90 -3.59 -24.40
N THR A 112 -0.52 -4.55 -25.26
CA THR A 112 0.11 -5.80 -24.80
C THR A 112 1.52 -5.59 -24.24
N LEU A 113 2.32 -4.70 -24.85
CA LEU A 113 3.66 -4.37 -24.36
C LEU A 113 3.62 -3.68 -23.01
N ARG A 114 2.70 -2.72 -22.80
CA ARG A 114 2.54 -2.03 -21.51
C ARG A 114 2.13 -3.00 -20.40
N ARG A 115 1.14 -3.86 -20.65
CA ARG A 115 0.71 -4.89 -19.69
C ARG A 115 1.85 -5.87 -19.34
N ARG A 116 2.64 -6.30 -20.33
CA ARG A 116 3.85 -7.11 -20.08
C ARG A 116 4.89 -6.37 -19.23
N LYS A 117 5.09 -5.08 -19.46
CA LYS A 117 6.00 -4.26 -18.65
C LYS A 117 5.54 -4.17 -17.19
N ILE A 118 4.24 -3.92 -16.97
CA ILE A 118 3.63 -3.93 -15.63
C ILE A 118 3.80 -5.30 -14.98
N ALA A 119 3.50 -6.40 -15.69
CA ALA A 119 3.65 -7.75 -15.18
C ALA A 119 5.08 -8.08 -14.74
N LYS A 120 6.07 -7.70 -15.55
CA LYS A 120 7.49 -7.90 -15.21
C LYS A 120 7.86 -7.15 -13.93
N ARG A 121 7.48 -5.88 -13.83
CA ARG A 121 7.75 -5.03 -12.65
C ARG A 121 7.03 -5.52 -11.41
N MET A 122 5.77 -5.92 -11.54
CA MET A 122 4.96 -6.49 -10.45
C MET A 122 5.62 -7.76 -9.90
N LYS A 123 6.12 -8.63 -10.78
CA LYS A 123 6.87 -9.82 -10.37
C LYS A 123 8.16 -9.46 -9.63
N GLU A 124 8.96 -8.54 -10.19
CA GLU A 124 10.23 -8.11 -9.57
C GLU A 124 10.03 -7.51 -8.18
N VAL A 125 9.04 -6.63 -7.99
CA VAL A 125 8.75 -6.06 -6.66
C VAL A 125 8.14 -7.10 -5.72
N GLY A 126 7.34 -8.02 -6.26
CA GLY A 126 6.77 -9.13 -5.50
C GLY A 126 7.84 -10.07 -4.94
N ASP A 127 8.82 -10.45 -5.76
CA ASP A 127 9.95 -11.28 -5.33
C ASP A 127 10.80 -10.53 -4.27
N ARG A 128 11.06 -9.23 -4.47
CA ARG A 128 11.77 -8.39 -3.49
C ARG A 128 11.03 -8.28 -2.15
N LEU A 129 9.70 -8.11 -2.17
CA LEU A 129 8.89 -8.05 -0.94
C LEU A 129 8.83 -9.40 -0.22
N ASP A 130 8.83 -10.51 -0.97
CA ASP A 130 8.91 -11.86 -0.42
C ASP A 130 10.25 -12.11 0.29
N GLU A 131 11.36 -11.65 -0.30
CA GLU A 131 12.68 -11.67 0.34
C GLU A 131 12.69 -10.84 1.65
N ILE A 132 12.13 -9.63 1.62
CA ILE A 132 12.01 -8.77 2.81
C ILE A 132 11.15 -9.45 3.88
N ALA A 133 10.03 -10.09 3.50
CA ALA A 133 9.20 -10.85 4.42
C ALA A 133 9.95 -12.04 5.03
N ASN A 134 10.83 -12.69 4.26
CA ASN A 134 11.66 -13.79 4.77
C ASN A 134 12.79 -13.30 5.71
N GLU A 135 13.37 -12.13 5.45
CA GLU A 135 14.35 -11.49 6.36
C GLU A 135 13.77 -11.27 7.76
N ARG A 136 12.46 -11.06 7.87
CA ARG A 136 11.72 -10.95 9.13
C ARG A 136 12.07 -12.08 10.11
N SER A 137 12.26 -13.31 9.64
CA SER A 137 12.57 -14.48 10.50
C SER A 137 13.83 -14.30 11.36
N LYS A 138 14.74 -13.40 10.95
CA LYS A 138 15.97 -13.06 11.68
C LYS A 138 15.73 -12.09 12.83
N PHE A 139 14.59 -11.41 12.83
CA PHE A 139 14.19 -10.44 13.84
C PHE A 139 13.08 -11.09 14.66
N HIS A 140 13.28 -11.23 15.98
CA HIS A 140 12.27 -11.80 16.88
C HIS A 140 11.08 -10.83 17.08
N LEU A 141 10.38 -10.54 15.98
CA LEU A 141 9.26 -9.62 15.87
C LEU A 141 7.97 -10.33 16.25
N ARG A 142 7.20 -9.71 17.14
CA ARG A 142 5.93 -10.26 17.63
C ARG A 142 4.80 -9.86 16.71
N GLU A 143 3.97 -10.83 16.35
CA GLU A 143 2.71 -10.57 15.65
C GLU A 143 1.70 -10.01 16.65
N LEU A 144 1.02 -8.93 16.25
CA LEU A 144 -0.14 -8.43 16.99
C LEU A 144 -1.33 -9.35 16.74
N VAL A 145 -1.38 -10.44 17.51
CA VAL A 145 -2.58 -11.26 17.66
C VAL A 145 -3.50 -10.52 18.64
N GLY A 146 -4.70 -10.14 18.17
CA GLY A 146 -5.62 -9.23 18.84
C GLY A 146 -6.12 -9.67 20.22
N TYR A 147 -5.30 -9.49 21.25
CA TYR A 147 -5.72 -9.43 22.64
C TYR A 147 -5.13 -8.15 23.27
N GLN A 148 -6.01 -7.41 23.96
CA GLN A 148 -5.73 -6.18 24.71
C GLN A 148 -4.24 -5.93 24.98
N ARG A 149 -3.65 -4.95 24.28
CA ARG A 149 -2.56 -4.20 24.86
C ARG A 149 -3.18 -3.41 26.01
N GLN A 150 -3.04 -3.93 27.22
CA GLN A 150 -3.26 -3.15 28.42
C GLN A 150 -2.54 -1.83 28.25
N ILE A 151 -3.29 -0.76 28.50
CA ILE A 151 -2.84 0.62 28.50
C ILE A 151 -1.66 0.70 29.47
N GLN A 152 -0.44 0.59 28.94
CA GLN A 152 0.76 0.94 29.68
C GLN A 152 1.43 2.07 28.92
N GLY A 153 1.00 3.28 29.28
CA GLY A 153 1.73 4.53 29.18
C GLY A 153 2.47 4.81 27.88
N LYS A 154 1.74 5.15 26.81
CA LYS A 154 2.28 6.12 25.84
C LYS A 154 2.24 7.51 26.51
N GLU A 155 3.15 7.80 27.43
CA GLU A 155 3.50 9.18 27.78
C GLU A 155 4.26 9.77 26.59
N GLY A 156 3.50 10.14 25.55
CA GLY A 156 3.98 11.12 24.59
C GLY A 156 4.24 12.43 25.35
N ARG A 157 5.27 13.18 24.93
CA ARG A 157 5.48 14.54 25.42
C ARG A 157 4.18 15.34 25.25
N GLN A 158 3.57 15.73 26.35
CA GLN A 158 2.45 16.66 26.35
C GLN A 158 2.97 18.04 25.91
N THR A 159 2.74 18.40 24.65
CA THR A 159 3.02 19.74 24.13
C THR A 159 1.77 20.63 24.05
N GLY A 160 0.68 20.22 24.70
CA GLY A 160 -0.55 21.00 24.77
C GLY A 160 -0.83 21.50 26.18
N SER A 161 -0.67 22.80 26.44
CA SER A 161 -1.39 23.44 27.54
C SER A 161 -2.77 23.84 27.00
N ILE A 162 -3.82 23.12 27.39
CA ILE A 162 -5.15 23.75 27.40
C ILE A 162 -5.12 24.76 28.54
N VAL A 163 -4.88 26.02 28.18
CA VAL A 163 -5.15 27.15 29.07
C VAL A 163 -6.64 27.38 28.98
N THR A 164 -7.39 26.82 29.94
CA THR A 164 -8.72 27.35 30.23
C THR A 164 -8.50 28.78 30.70
N GLN A 165 -8.93 29.78 29.92
CA GLN A 165 -8.86 31.18 30.34
C GLN A 165 -9.53 31.27 31.73
N PRO A 166 -8.82 31.76 32.77
CA PRO A 166 -9.48 32.01 34.03
C PRO A 166 -10.55 33.07 33.79
N GLN A 167 -11.76 32.81 34.29
CA GLN A 167 -12.85 33.75 34.26
C GLN A 167 -12.42 34.99 35.07
N VAL A 168 -12.05 36.06 34.36
CA VAL A 168 -11.60 37.31 34.98
C VAL A 168 -12.84 37.99 35.56
N TYR A 169 -12.93 38.02 36.89
CA TYR A 169 -13.95 38.77 37.61
C TYR A 169 -13.32 40.04 38.18
N GLY A 170 -13.95 41.20 37.96
CA GLY A 170 -13.53 42.48 38.57
C GLY A 170 -12.97 43.55 37.62
N ARG A 171 -13.43 43.65 36.37
CA ARG A 171 -13.24 44.85 35.54
C ARG A 171 -14.58 45.43 35.09
N GLU A 172 -15.40 45.82 36.05
CA GLU A 172 -16.66 46.53 35.79
C GLU A 172 -16.60 48.01 36.24
N GLU A 173 -15.47 48.48 36.76
CA GLU A 173 -15.29 49.89 37.15
C GLU A 173 -13.87 50.37 36.78
N ASP A 174 -13.71 50.80 35.53
CA ASP A 174 -12.78 51.84 35.05
C ASP A 174 -13.19 52.30 33.65
#